data_AF-A0A2E3TUA9-F1
#
_entry.id   AF-A0A2E3TUA9-F1
#
_cell.length_a   1.000
_cell.length_b   1.000
_cell.length_c   1.000
_cell.angle_alpha   90.00
_cell.angle_beta   90.00
_cell.angle_gamma   90.00
#
_symmetry.space_group_name_H-M   'P 1'
#
loop_
_entity.id
_entity.type
_entity.pdbx_description
1 polymer ?
#
loop_
_entity_poly.entity_id
_entity_poly.type
_entity_poly.pdbx_seq_one_letter_code
_entity_poly.pdbx_strand_id
1 'polypeptide(L)'
;MFRRLMAAGCLLSLGACATTLNEPNTKTPPSAEVKDVPERGAPALDSVEAVDNAAIVDGGASATTIALTGAVVDLLPEMSIEISRLGSQIAEGGDDNTTLARIEQIWERIRPEIERDRPELLNGLGAAIVMARTAVERTRPADADKAFSLLTDLVDQFTNDV
;
A
#
# COMPACT_ATOMS: atom_id res chain seq x y z
N MET A 1 -22.96 -24.36 40.95
CA MET A 1 -23.60 -25.66 40.69
C MET A 1 -23.04 -26.22 39.41
N PHE A 2 -22.50 -27.43 39.48
CA PHE A 2 -21.81 -28.13 38.39
C PHE A 2 -22.75 -28.48 37.23
N ARG A 3 -22.26 -28.37 36.00
CA ARG A 3 -22.51 -29.38 34.97
C ARG A 3 -21.27 -29.54 34.08
N ARG A 4 -20.51 -30.59 34.41
CA ARG A 4 -19.60 -31.31 33.52
C ARG A 4 -20.44 -32.17 32.56
N LEU A 5 -20.00 -32.33 31.32
CA LEU A 5 -19.91 -33.61 30.58
C LEU A 5 -19.12 -33.35 29.28
N MET A 6 -17.89 -33.87 29.17
CA MET A 6 -17.48 -35.03 28.33
C MET A 6 -17.46 -34.70 26.83
N ALA A 7 -16.29 -34.50 26.20
CA ALA A 7 -15.24 -35.49 25.84
C ALA A 7 -15.68 -36.49 24.74
N ALA A 8 -15.03 -36.36 23.56
CA ALA A 8 -14.78 -37.35 22.49
C ALA A 8 -14.87 -36.62 21.13
N GLY A 9 -13.94 -36.73 20.19
CA GLY A 9 -12.77 -37.58 20.09
C GLY A 9 -11.89 -37.18 18.90
N CYS A 10 -10.74 -37.82 18.91
CA CYS A 10 -9.63 -37.82 17.95
C CYS A 10 -10.06 -37.96 16.48
N LEU A 11 -9.41 -37.22 15.59
CA LEU A 11 -8.73 -37.80 14.41
C LEU A 11 -7.74 -36.80 13.81
N LEU A 12 -6.47 -37.18 13.90
CA LEU A 12 -5.33 -36.60 13.18
C LEU A 12 -5.49 -36.81 11.67
N SER A 13 -5.29 -35.74 10.90
CA SER A 13 -4.93 -35.83 9.49
C SER A 13 -3.71 -34.94 9.24
N LEU A 14 -2.51 -35.47 9.48
CA LEU A 14 -1.28 -34.92 8.93
C LEU A 14 -1.31 -35.17 7.41
N GLY A 15 -1.55 -34.11 6.62
CA GLY A 15 -1.25 -34.08 5.19
C GLY A 15 0.08 -33.40 4.97
N ALA A 16 1.14 -34.19 4.77
CA ALA A 16 2.48 -33.71 4.46
C ALA A 16 2.70 -33.65 2.93
N CYS A 17 3.35 -32.55 2.50
CA CYS A 17 4.24 -32.37 1.36
C CYS A 17 3.69 -32.43 -0.08
N ALA A 18 3.78 -31.30 -0.80
CA ALA A 18 4.59 -31.19 -2.02
C ALA A 18 4.71 -29.71 -2.44
N THR A 19 5.79 -29.06 -2.03
CA THR A 19 6.29 -27.83 -2.67
C THR A 19 6.99 -28.23 -3.96
N THR A 20 6.47 -27.84 -5.12
CA THR A 20 7.24 -27.91 -6.38
C THR A 20 8.09 -26.65 -6.51
N LEU A 21 9.39 -26.84 -6.38
CA LEU A 21 10.43 -25.86 -6.65
C LEU A 21 10.67 -25.89 -8.17
N ASN A 22 10.45 -24.80 -8.88
CA ASN A 22 10.90 -24.68 -10.27
C ASN A 22 11.83 -23.46 -10.38
N GLU A 23 13.13 -23.70 -10.23
CA GLU A 23 14.20 -22.74 -10.57
C GLU A 23 14.55 -22.84 -12.09
N PRO A 24 15.56 -22.13 -12.62
CA PRO A 24 15.36 -21.14 -13.66
C PRO A 24 15.87 -21.65 -15.03
N ASN A 25 15.14 -21.33 -16.11
CA ASN A 25 15.68 -21.59 -17.45
C ASN A 25 16.71 -20.52 -17.83
N THR A 26 17.98 -20.88 -17.73
CA THR A 26 19.10 -20.22 -18.40
C THR A 26 19.10 -20.58 -19.90
N LYS A 27 18.92 -19.61 -20.82
CA LYS A 27 19.61 -19.64 -22.13
C LYS A 27 19.58 -18.30 -22.89
N THR A 28 20.76 -17.68 -22.94
CA THR A 28 21.42 -16.79 -23.91
C THR A 28 20.72 -16.48 -25.25
N PRO A 29 20.84 -15.22 -25.77
CA PRO A 29 20.19 -14.72 -26.99
C PRO A 29 20.92 -15.13 -28.28
N PRO A 30 20.25 -15.07 -29.45
CA PRO A 30 20.94 -15.02 -30.73
C PRO A 30 21.10 -13.57 -31.23
N SER A 31 22.36 -13.18 -31.43
CA SER A 31 22.80 -12.09 -32.29
C SER A 31 22.34 -12.30 -33.74
N ALA A 32 21.93 -11.22 -34.41
CA ALA A 32 21.98 -11.11 -35.85
C ALA A 32 22.56 -9.74 -36.22
N GLU A 33 23.87 -9.75 -36.45
CA GLU A 33 24.65 -8.77 -37.18
C GLU A 33 24.42 -8.98 -38.68
N VAL A 34 24.09 -7.94 -39.46
CA VAL A 34 24.70 -7.62 -40.78
C VAL A 34 24.43 -6.14 -41.16
N LYS A 35 25.46 -5.32 -40.96
CA LYS A 35 26.08 -4.29 -41.82
C LYS A 35 25.37 -3.87 -43.14
N ASP A 36 25.15 -2.56 -43.33
CA ASP A 36 25.65 -1.81 -44.51
C ASP A 36 25.66 -0.28 -44.26
N VAL A 37 26.73 0.38 -44.72
CA VAL A 37 27.05 1.84 -44.74
C VAL A 37 27.61 2.05 -46.14
N PRO A 38 27.24 3.06 -46.96
CA PRO A 38 27.58 4.50 -46.77
C PRO A 38 26.47 5.44 -47.34
N GLU A 39 26.52 6.76 -47.48
CA GLU A 39 27.60 7.72 -47.67
C GLU A 39 27.07 9.15 -47.38
N ARG A 40 28.02 10.01 -47.03
CA ARG A 40 27.99 11.46 -46.79
C ARG A 40 27.19 12.29 -47.81
N GLY A 41 26.39 13.23 -47.29
CA GLY A 41 25.91 14.39 -48.05
C GLY A 41 25.36 15.49 -47.13
N ALA A 42 26.19 16.51 -46.84
CA ALA A 42 25.67 17.84 -46.47
C ALA A 42 25.38 18.58 -47.79
N PRO A 43 24.39 19.50 -47.85
CA PRO A 43 24.73 20.89 -47.51
C PRO A 43 23.58 21.78 -47.00
N ALA A 44 24.03 22.93 -46.50
CA ALA A 44 23.40 24.25 -46.54
C ALA A 44 22.31 24.61 -45.51
N LEU A 45 22.70 25.61 -44.73
CA LEU A 45 21.92 26.54 -43.92
C LEU A 45 20.78 27.18 -44.72
N ASP A 46 19.59 27.26 -44.12
CA ASP A 46 18.70 28.42 -44.30
C ASP A 46 17.99 28.72 -42.96
N SER A 47 17.91 30.02 -42.67
CA SER A 47 17.52 30.66 -41.42
C SER A 47 16.00 30.61 -41.15
N VAL A 48 15.56 31.30 -40.08
CA VAL A 48 14.18 31.76 -39.74
C VAL A 48 13.42 30.75 -38.86
N GLU A 49 13.11 30.97 -37.56
CA GLU A 49 13.09 32.14 -36.67
C GLU A 49 13.30 31.67 -35.22
N ALA A 50 13.89 32.54 -34.39
CA ALA A 50 13.83 32.40 -32.95
C ALA A 50 12.38 32.60 -32.48
N VAL A 51 11.69 31.51 -32.12
CA VAL A 51 10.50 31.60 -31.28
C VAL A 51 10.98 31.74 -29.84
N ASP A 52 11.11 32.99 -29.43
CA ASP A 52 11.12 33.39 -28.04
C ASP A 52 9.68 33.20 -27.51
N ASN A 53 9.43 32.04 -26.91
CA ASN A 53 8.46 31.95 -25.82
C ASN A 53 9.11 31.17 -24.69
N ALA A 54 9.94 31.92 -23.98
CA ALA A 54 10.44 31.61 -22.67
C ALA A 54 9.33 31.07 -21.74
N ALA A 55 9.77 30.20 -20.84
CA ALA A 55 9.05 29.51 -19.77
C ALA A 55 8.26 28.25 -20.18
N ILE A 56 9.00 27.21 -20.60
CA ILE A 56 8.72 25.91 -19.97
C ILE A 56 9.01 26.06 -18.48
N VAL A 57 7.98 26.35 -17.68
CA VAL A 57 7.98 25.90 -16.29
C VAL A 57 7.95 24.39 -16.40
N ASP A 58 9.13 23.79 -16.46
CA ASP A 58 9.33 22.42 -16.01
C ASP A 58 9.05 22.44 -14.51
N GLY A 59 7.76 22.45 -14.19
CA GLY A 59 7.22 22.21 -12.87
C GLY A 59 7.37 20.74 -12.53
N GLY A 60 8.54 20.16 -12.81
CA GLY A 60 9.03 18.97 -12.15
C GLY A 60 9.33 19.37 -10.72
N ALA A 61 8.28 19.61 -9.93
CA ALA A 61 8.37 19.48 -8.50
C ALA A 61 8.88 18.06 -8.28
N SER A 62 10.19 17.91 -8.05
CA SER A 62 10.73 16.71 -7.43
C SER A 62 9.92 16.54 -6.16
N ALA A 63 8.95 15.63 -6.19
CA ALA A 63 8.34 15.11 -4.98
C ALA A 63 9.52 14.52 -4.23
N THR A 64 10.04 15.29 -3.28
CA THR A 64 11.06 14.78 -2.38
C THR A 64 10.30 13.80 -1.51
N THR A 65 10.37 12.52 -1.87
CA THR A 65 9.75 11.43 -1.12
C THR A 65 10.45 11.36 0.23
N ILE A 66 9.92 12.08 1.22
CA ILE A 66 10.44 12.06 2.59
C ILE A 66 10.16 10.67 3.16
N ALA A 67 11.18 9.95 3.61
CA ALA A 67 10.96 8.65 4.24
C ALA A 67 10.05 8.83 5.47
N LEU A 68 9.14 7.89 5.71
CA LEU A 68 8.41 7.82 6.96
C LEU A 68 9.43 7.63 8.10
N THR A 69 9.27 8.35 9.20
CA THR A 69 10.14 8.27 10.37
C THR A 69 9.33 8.03 11.64
N GLY A 70 10.06 7.97 12.76
CA GLY A 70 9.47 8.13 14.09
C GLY A 70 8.38 7.12 14.40
N ALA A 71 7.32 7.59 15.07
CA ALA A 71 6.25 6.73 15.54
C ALA A 71 5.38 6.21 14.39
N VAL A 72 5.38 6.88 13.24
CA VAL A 72 4.57 6.49 12.08
C VAL A 72 5.02 5.14 11.52
N VAL A 73 6.34 4.88 11.46
CA VAL A 73 6.89 3.62 10.94
C VAL A 73 6.44 2.42 11.77
N ASP A 74 6.34 2.59 13.08
CA ASP A 74 5.96 1.49 13.99
C ASP A 74 4.43 1.34 14.10
N LEU A 75 3.70 2.46 14.14
CA LEU A 75 2.28 2.44 14.46
C LEU A 75 1.36 2.34 13.24
N LEU A 76 1.81 2.76 12.06
CA LEU A 76 1.01 2.61 10.84
C LEU A 76 0.78 1.12 10.49
N PRO A 77 1.76 0.22 10.58
CA PRO A 77 1.54 -1.23 10.47
C PRO A 77 0.60 -1.77 11.54
N GLU A 78 0.73 -1.33 12.80
CA GLU A 78 -0.17 -1.76 13.88
C GLU A 78 -1.62 -1.32 13.63
N MET A 79 -1.82 -0.10 13.13
CA MET A 79 -3.14 0.39 12.72
C MET A 79 -3.74 -0.47 11.60
N SER A 80 -2.91 -0.86 10.63
CA SER A 80 -3.31 -1.75 9.54
C SER A 80 -3.77 -3.11 10.05
N ILE A 81 -3.04 -3.68 11.01
CA ILE A 81 -3.40 -4.92 11.68
C ILE A 81 -4.76 -4.79 12.39
N GLU A 82 -4.99 -3.71 13.13
CA GLU A 82 -6.27 -3.52 13.84
C GLU A 82 -7.44 -3.31 12.87
N ILE A 83 -7.28 -2.52 11.80
CA ILE A 83 -8.32 -2.35 10.77
C ILE A 83 -8.61 -3.67 10.04
N SER A 84 -7.59 -4.51 9.78
CA SER A 84 -7.77 -5.81 9.11
C SER A 84 -8.70 -6.77 9.86
N ARG A 85 -8.76 -6.65 11.19
CA ARG A 85 -9.59 -7.50 12.07
C ARG A 85 -10.99 -6.95 12.25
N LEU A 86 -11.20 -5.66 12.00
CA LEU A 86 -12.42 -4.96 12.35
C LEU A 86 -13.63 -5.52 11.59
N GLY A 87 -13.48 -5.84 10.30
CA GLY A 87 -14.56 -6.40 9.48
C GLY A 87 -15.12 -7.71 10.03
N SER A 88 -14.24 -8.66 10.40
CA SER A 88 -14.67 -9.94 10.97
C SER A 88 -15.28 -9.76 12.37
N GLN A 89 -14.71 -8.89 13.20
CA GLN A 89 -15.27 -8.60 14.53
C GLN A 89 -16.68 -8.00 14.42
N ILE A 90 -16.93 -7.10 13.47
CA ILE A 90 -18.28 -6.57 13.24
C ILE A 90 -19.23 -7.68 12.78
N ALA A 91 -18.80 -8.54 11.87
CA ALA A 91 -19.62 -9.64 11.34
C ALA A 91 -19.97 -10.69 12.41
N GLU A 92 -19.05 -10.94 13.33
CA GLU A 92 -19.16 -11.95 14.38
C GLU A 92 -19.77 -11.42 15.69
N GLY A 93 -19.97 -10.09 15.81
CA GLY A 93 -20.40 -9.44 17.04
C GLY A 93 -19.33 -9.50 18.14
N GLY A 94 -18.07 -9.37 17.75
CA GLY A 94 -16.88 -9.40 18.62
C GLY A 94 -16.59 -8.07 19.31
N ASP A 95 -15.30 -7.81 19.57
CA ASP A 95 -14.82 -6.64 20.34
C ASP A 95 -14.52 -5.42 19.44
N ASP A 96 -15.40 -5.16 18.46
CA ASP A 96 -15.24 -4.15 17.40
C ASP A 96 -15.03 -2.73 17.95
N ASN A 97 -15.74 -2.37 19.02
CA ASN A 97 -15.61 -1.07 19.68
C ASN A 97 -14.24 -0.87 20.33
N THR A 98 -13.67 -1.92 20.95
CA THR A 98 -12.33 -1.85 21.55
C THR A 98 -11.27 -1.74 20.46
N THR A 99 -11.41 -2.49 19.36
CA THR A 99 -10.50 -2.38 18.22
C THR A 99 -10.58 -1.01 17.57
N LEU A 100 -11.77 -0.42 17.38
CA LEU A 100 -11.92 0.96 16.89
C LEU A 100 -11.24 1.97 17.81
N ALA A 101 -11.39 1.83 19.14
CA ALA A 101 -10.72 2.73 20.09
C ALA A 101 -9.19 2.67 19.96
N ARG A 102 -8.61 1.50 19.67
CA ARG A 102 -7.17 1.37 19.42
C ARG A 102 -6.76 2.03 18.10
N ILE A 103 -7.53 1.84 17.03
CA ILE A 103 -7.31 2.49 15.74
C ILE A 103 -7.28 4.02 15.92
N GLU A 104 -8.26 4.58 16.64
CA GLU A 104 -8.33 6.02 16.89
C GLU A 104 -7.18 6.53 17.77
N GLN A 105 -6.77 5.77 18.79
CA GLN A 105 -5.60 6.11 19.61
C GLN A 105 -4.30 6.13 18.80
N ILE A 106 -4.14 5.17 17.88
CA ILE A 106 -2.99 5.17 16.97
C ILE A 106 -3.05 6.39 16.07
N TRP A 107 -4.19 6.66 15.44
CA TRP A 107 -4.37 7.81 14.55
C TRP A 107 -4.04 9.13 15.23
N GLU A 108 -4.55 9.38 16.45
CA GLU A 108 -4.25 10.61 17.19
C GLU A 108 -2.77 10.76 17.52
N ARG A 109 -2.03 9.66 17.70
CA ARG A 109 -0.59 9.70 17.95
C ARG A 109 0.22 9.99 16.68
N ILE A 110 -0.15 9.42 15.54
CA ILE A 110 0.63 9.55 14.29
C ILE A 110 0.22 10.75 13.44
N ARG A 111 -1.02 11.25 13.56
CA ARG A 111 -1.54 12.36 12.74
C ARG A 111 -0.64 13.60 12.74
N PRO A 112 -0.12 14.10 13.88
CA PRO A 112 0.71 15.32 13.88
C PRO A 112 2.04 15.13 13.14
N GLU A 113 2.62 13.93 13.18
CA GLU A 113 3.85 13.62 12.45
C GLU A 113 3.56 13.55 10.94
N ILE A 114 2.47 12.90 10.56
CA ILE A 114 2.02 12.84 9.16
C ILE A 114 1.70 14.25 8.62
N GLU A 115 1.01 15.09 9.40
CA GLU A 115 0.69 16.47 9.00
C GLU A 115 1.94 17.31 8.70
N ARG A 116 3.01 17.08 9.48
CA ARG A 116 4.27 17.81 9.35
C ARG A 116 5.11 17.30 8.19
N ASP A 117 5.28 15.99 8.09
CA ASP A 117 6.28 15.39 7.20
C ASP A 117 5.69 14.87 5.89
N ARG A 118 4.40 14.53 5.89
CA ARG A 118 3.70 13.85 4.79
C ARG A 118 2.22 14.29 4.68
N PRO A 119 1.93 15.60 4.57
CA PRO A 119 0.56 16.12 4.58
C PRO A 119 -0.34 15.53 3.47
N GLU A 120 0.25 15.08 2.37
CA GLU A 120 -0.44 14.39 1.28
C GLU A 120 -1.17 13.10 1.74
N LEU A 121 -0.73 12.47 2.83
CA LEU A 121 -1.34 11.25 3.38
C LEU A 121 -2.57 11.50 4.22
N LEU A 122 -2.71 12.70 4.78
CA LEU A 122 -3.72 13.00 5.79
C LEU A 122 -5.14 12.70 5.31
N ASN A 123 -5.44 13.04 4.07
CA ASN A 123 -6.78 12.85 3.51
C ASN A 123 -7.10 11.37 3.33
N GLY A 124 -6.16 10.59 2.77
CA GLY A 124 -6.35 9.15 2.54
C GLY A 124 -6.46 8.38 3.86
N LEU A 125 -5.56 8.63 4.80
CA LEU A 125 -5.57 8.00 6.10
C LEU A 125 -6.81 8.42 6.91
N GLY A 126 -7.15 9.70 6.93
CA GLY A 126 -8.37 10.19 7.58
C GLY A 126 -9.64 9.55 7.01
N ALA A 127 -9.71 9.36 5.69
CA ALA A 127 -10.83 8.66 5.06
C ALA A 127 -10.93 7.19 5.50
N ALA A 128 -9.81 6.49 5.67
CA ALA A 128 -9.80 5.13 6.21
C ALA A 128 -10.35 5.10 7.65
N ILE A 129 -9.95 6.04 8.51
CA ILE A 129 -10.46 6.15 9.89
C ILE A 129 -11.97 6.43 9.92
N VAL A 130 -12.46 7.33 9.06
CA VAL A 130 -13.89 7.62 8.96
C VAL A 130 -14.68 6.40 8.51
N MET A 131 -14.16 5.62 7.56
CA MET A 131 -14.79 4.36 7.13
C MET A 131 -14.78 3.32 8.25
N ALA A 132 -13.69 3.16 8.99
CA ALA A 132 -13.62 2.26 10.14
C ALA A 132 -14.66 2.62 11.23
N ARG A 133 -14.80 3.91 11.54
CA ARG A 133 -15.84 4.39 12.45
C ARG A 133 -17.25 4.09 11.93
N THR A 134 -17.50 4.40 10.66
CA THR A 134 -18.79 4.14 10.01
C THR A 134 -19.14 2.65 10.03
N ALA A 135 -18.14 1.79 9.84
CA ALA A 135 -18.31 0.34 9.88
C ALA A 135 -18.85 -0.13 11.23
N VAL A 136 -18.29 0.36 12.34
CA VAL A 136 -18.75 0.03 13.70
C VAL A 136 -20.12 0.65 13.97
N GLU A 137 -20.28 1.96 13.76
CA GLU A 137 -21.52 2.69 14.05
C GLU A 137 -22.73 2.13 13.31
N ARG A 138 -22.52 1.58 12.11
CA ARG A 138 -23.59 1.04 11.27
C ARG A 138 -23.62 -0.48 11.21
N THR A 139 -22.72 -1.15 11.93
CA THR A 139 -22.54 -2.61 11.90
C THR A 139 -22.38 -3.13 10.45
N ARG A 140 -21.45 -2.52 9.70
CA ARG A 140 -21.17 -2.80 8.28
C ARG A 140 -19.74 -3.31 8.08
N PRO A 141 -19.53 -4.64 8.07
CA PRO A 141 -18.21 -5.24 7.83
C PRO A 141 -17.52 -4.73 6.56
N ALA A 142 -18.28 -4.56 5.48
CA ALA A 142 -17.75 -4.12 4.19
C ALA A 142 -17.12 -2.72 4.21
N ASP A 143 -17.57 -1.83 5.11
CA ASP A 143 -16.96 -0.50 5.25
C ASP A 143 -15.58 -0.61 5.94
N ALA A 144 -15.39 -1.57 6.86
CA ALA A 144 -14.10 -1.87 7.46
C ALA A 144 -13.14 -2.54 6.46
N ASP A 145 -13.62 -3.47 5.64
CA ASP A 145 -12.83 -4.08 4.58
C ASP A 145 -12.33 -3.03 3.58
N LYS A 146 -13.20 -2.08 3.23
CA LYS A 146 -12.83 -0.95 2.37
C LYS A 146 -11.82 -0.01 3.03
N ALA A 147 -11.95 0.25 4.33
CA ALA A 147 -10.95 1.01 5.08
C ALA A 147 -9.58 0.32 5.04
N PHE A 148 -9.54 -1.01 5.19
CA PHE A 148 -8.32 -1.80 5.13
C PHE A 148 -7.66 -1.74 3.75
N SER A 149 -8.43 -1.93 2.68
CA SER A 149 -7.92 -1.81 1.31
C SER A 149 -7.34 -0.43 1.04
N LEU A 150 -8.07 0.64 1.39
CA LEU A 150 -7.57 2.01 1.19
C LEU A 150 -6.26 2.25 1.95
N LEU A 151 -6.16 1.79 3.20
CA LEU A 151 -4.94 1.95 3.99
C LEU A 151 -3.77 1.18 3.36
N THR A 152 -4.01 -0.05 2.90
CA THR A 152 -2.98 -0.89 2.26
C THR A 152 -2.48 -0.25 0.97
N ASP A 153 -3.40 0.19 0.10
CA ASP A 153 -3.07 0.86 -1.16
C ASP A 153 -2.23 2.12 -0.92
N LEU A 154 -2.57 2.91 0.10
CA LEU A 154 -1.78 4.08 0.49
C LEU A 154 -0.39 3.63 0.95
N VAL A 155 -0.28 2.73 1.93
CA VAL A 155 1.03 2.26 2.43
C VAL A 155 1.91 1.74 1.29
N ASP A 156 1.36 0.91 0.42
CA ASP A 156 2.07 0.35 -0.73
C ASP A 156 2.54 1.44 -1.70
N GLN A 157 1.69 2.42 -2.01
CA GLN A 157 2.09 3.55 -2.86
C GLN A 157 3.31 4.29 -2.27
N PHE A 158 3.37 4.47 -0.95
CA PHE A 158 4.46 5.23 -0.32
C PHE A 158 5.72 4.42 -0.04
N THR A 159 5.63 3.09 0.06
CA THR A 159 6.82 2.24 0.26
C THR A 159 7.45 1.77 -1.05
N ASN A 160 6.70 1.75 -2.16
CA ASN A 160 7.18 1.27 -3.45
C ASN A 160 7.71 2.38 -4.39
N ASP A 161 7.59 3.66 -4.03
CA ASP A 161 8.11 4.82 -4.79
C ASP A 161 9.62 5.10 -4.54
N VAL A 162 10.46 4.05 -4.55
CA VAL A 162 11.93 4.14 -4.44
C VAL A 162 12.66 3.79 -5.74
#